data_AF-A0A9E5JRK7-F1
#
_entry.id   AF-A0A9E5JRK7-F1
#
_cell.length_a   1.000
_cell.length_b   1.000
_cell.length_c   1.000
_cell.angle_alpha   90.00
_cell.angle_beta   90.00
_cell.angle_gamma   90.00
#
_symmetry.space_group_name_H-M   'P 1'
#
loop_
_entity.id
_entity.type
_entity.pdbx_description
1 polymer ?
#
loop_
_entity_poly.entity_id
_entity_poly.type
_entity_poly.pdbx_seq_one_letter_code
_entity_poly.pdbx_strand_id
1 'polypeptide(L)' 'MKKYLGILSLLLIGLLAVLAGLSMLEGNTESELVGEAWCDAMVDKPNDQWTEAETLGFAKTCLYDDAEE' A
#
# COMPACT_ATOMS: atom_id res chain seq x y z
N MET A 1 43.05 -11.95 -2.79
CA MET A 1 42.37 -10.98 -1.89
C MET A 1 41.69 -9.85 -2.68
N LYS A 2 42.42 -8.93 -3.32
CA LYS A 2 41.85 -7.74 -4.03
C LYS A 2 40.85 -8.05 -5.15
N LYS A 3 41.04 -9.17 -5.87
CA LYS A 3 40.13 -9.63 -6.93
C LYS A 3 38.74 -10.03 -6.40
N TYR A 4 38.69 -10.69 -5.24
CA TYR A 4 37.45 -11.07 -4.58
C TYR A 4 36.71 -9.86 -4.01
N LEU A 5 37.46 -8.83 -3.57
CA LEU A 5 36.88 -7.58 -3.10
C LEU A 5 36.13 -6.83 -4.22
N GLY A 6 36.67 -6.83 -5.44
CA GLY A 6 35.99 -6.25 -6.61
C GLY A 6 34.74 -7.02 -7.01
N ILE A 7 34.80 -8.36 -7.01
CA ILE A 7 33.65 -9.22 -7.32
C ILE A 7 32.54 -9.05 -6.27
N LEU A 8 32.90 -9.01 -4.98
CA LEU A 8 31.95 -8.80 -3.90
C LEU A 8 31.24 -7.44 -4.00
N SER A 9 32.00 -6.39 -4.36
CA SER A 9 31.44 -5.05 -4.58
C SER A 9 30.40 -5.04 -5.71
N LEU A 10 30.71 -5.69 -6.85
CA LEU A 10 29.79 -5.78 -7.97
C LEU A 10 28.52 -6.57 -7.64
N LEU A 11 28.65 -7.65 -6.87
CA LEU A 11 27.49 -8.45 -6.41
C LEU A 11 26.59 -7.65 -5.47
N LEU A 12 27.17 -6.88 -4.54
CA LEU A 12 26.42 -6.03 -3.62
C LEU A 12 25.68 -4.92 -4.36
N ILE A 13 26.33 -4.27 -5.33
CA ILE A 13 25.69 -3.23 -6.16
C ILE A 13 24.54 -3.83 -6.98
N GLY A 14 24.75 -5.01 -7.58
CA GLY A 14 23.69 -5.72 -8.31
C GLY A 14 22.50 -6.08 -7.43
N LEU A 15 22.76 -6.59 -6.22
CA LEU A 15 21.71 -6.90 -5.24
C LEU A 15 20.91 -5.65 -4.85
N LEU A 16 21.59 -4.54 -4.57
CA LEU A 16 20.94 -3.26 -4.23
C LEU A 16 20.06 -2.75 -5.39
N ALA A 17 20.52 -2.87 -6.64
CA ALA A 17 19.74 -2.48 -7.81
C ALA A 17 18.47 -3.34 -7.99
N VAL A 18 18.56 -4.65 -7.72
CA VAL A 18 17.40 -5.56 -7.77
C VAL A 18 16.39 -5.22 -6.67
N LEU A 19 16.86 -4.97 -5.44
CA LEU A 19 15.99 -4.59 -4.33
C LEU A 19 15.29 -3.25 -4.59
N ALA A 20 15.98 -2.25 -5.14
CA ALA A 20 15.38 -0.97 -5.50
C ALA A 20 14.33 -1.11 -6.62
N GLY A 21 14.56 -1.99 -7.61
CA GLY A 21 13.59 -2.26 -8.68
C GLY A 21 12.32 -2.96 -8.18
N LEU A 22 12.44 -3.81 -7.15
CA LEU A 22 11.30 -4.50 -6.54
C LEU A 22 10.38 -3.55 -5.76
N SER A 23 10.91 -2.46 -5.20
CA SER A 23 10.10 -1.44 -4.52
C SER A 23 9.13 -0.70 -5.46
N MET A 24 9.37 -0.71 -6.78
CA MET A 24 8.44 -0.10 -7.75
C MET A 24 7.21 -0.97 -8.04
N LEU A 25 7.17 -2.21 -7.56
CA LEU A 25 6.02 -3.11 -7.71
C LEU A 25 4.99 -2.95 -6.58
N GLU A 26 5.21 -2.03 -5.63
CA GLU A 26 4.15 -1.59 -4.72
C GLU A 26 3.15 -0.75 -5.51
N GLY A 27 2.32 -1.44 -6.30
CA GLY A 27 1.11 -0.89 -6.87
C GLY A 27 0.20 -0.50 -5.71
N ASN A 28 0.22 0.78 -5.34
CA ASN A 28 -0.83 1.38 -4.55
C ASN A 28 -2.11 1.38 -5.41
N THR A 29 -2.87 0.30 -5.33
CA THR A 29 -4.25 0.29 -5.77
C THR A 29 -5.04 1.10 -4.74
N GLU A 30 -4.89 2.43 -4.77
CA GLU A 30 -5.99 3.35 -4.44
C GLU A 30 -7.07 3.11 -5.49
N SER A 31 -7.68 1.93 -5.44
CA SER A 31 -8.85 1.62 -6.22
C SER A 31 -9.93 2.49 -5.59
N GLU A 32 -10.11 3.66 -6.17
CA GLU A 32 -11.23 4.60 -6.01
C GLU A 32 -12.32 4.03 -5.09
N LEU A 33 -12.18 4.31 -3.78
CA LEU A 33 -13.06 3.82 -2.72
C LEU A 33 -14.38 4.60 -2.79
N VAL A 34 -15.17 4.38 -3.83
CA VAL A 34 -16.28 5.25 -4.20
C VAL A 34 -17.55 4.44 -4.41
N GLY A 35 -18.58 4.75 -3.61
CA GLY A 35 -19.97 4.35 -3.81
C GLY A 35 -20.59 3.60 -2.63
N GLU A 36 -21.93 3.62 -2.59
CA GLU A 36 -22.76 2.96 -1.55
C GLU A 36 -22.40 1.48 -1.34
N ALA A 37 -22.25 0.74 -2.44
CA ALA A 37 -21.92 -0.69 -2.39
C ALA A 37 -20.56 -0.98 -1.72
N TRP A 38 -19.64 -0.01 -1.74
CA TRP A 38 -18.37 -0.12 -1.04
C TRP A 38 -18.53 0.17 0.46
N CYS A 39 -19.36 1.15 0.83
CA CYS A 39 -19.71 1.42 2.22
C CYS A 39 -20.38 0.20 2.87
N ASP A 40 -21.34 -0.44 2.20
CA ASP A 40 -21.99 -1.67 2.66
C ASP A 40 -20.97 -2.80 2.90
N ALA A 41 -20.08 -3.02 1.93
CA ALA A 41 -19.04 -4.03 2.04
C ALA A 41 -18.06 -3.76 3.19
N MET A 42 -17.79 -2.48 3.50
CA MET A 42 -16.94 -2.06 4.61
C MET A 42 -17.62 -2.29 5.97
N VAL A 43 -18.93 -2.05 6.07
CA VAL A 43 -19.71 -2.32 7.31
C VAL A 43 -19.67 -3.82 7.66
N ASP A 44 -19.71 -4.70 6.66
CA ASP A 44 -19.64 -6.15 6.85
C ASP A 44 -18.22 -6.66 7.15
N LYS A 45 -17.18 -5.85 6.85
CA LYS A 45 -15.77 -6.21 7.06
C LYS A 45 -15.36 -5.94 8.51
N PRO A 46 -14.80 -6.93 9.25
CA PRO A 46 -14.25 -6.70 10.59
C PRO A 46 -13.22 -5.56 10.61
N ASN A 47 -13.37 -4.63 11.56
CA ASN A 47 -12.56 -3.41 11.65
C ASN A 47 -11.07 -3.66 11.91
N ASP A 48 -10.71 -4.78 12.51
CA ASP A 48 -9.33 -5.23 12.74
C ASP A 48 -8.61 -5.65 11.44
N GLN A 49 -9.36 -5.84 10.35
CA GLN A 49 -8.84 -6.17 9.02
C GLN A 49 -8.78 -4.95 8.10
N TRP A 50 -9.12 -3.76 8.60
CA TRP A 50 -9.07 -2.54 7.81
C TRP A 50 -7.64 -2.05 7.70
N THR A 51 -7.28 -1.60 6.51
CA THR A 51 -6.07 -0.81 6.30
C THR A 51 -6.31 0.64 6.74
N GLU A 52 -5.21 1.38 6.97
CA GLU A 52 -5.30 2.81 7.25
C GLU A 52 -5.99 3.59 6.12
N ALA A 53 -5.70 3.22 4.87
CA ALA A 53 -6.30 3.82 3.69
C ALA A 53 -7.81 3.58 3.61
N GLU A 54 -8.27 2.34 3.86
CA GLU A 54 -9.70 2.01 3.92
C GLU A 54 -10.41 2.74 5.06
N THR A 55 -9.75 2.88 6.21
CA THR A 55 -10.31 3.61 7.36
C THR A 55 -10.55 5.08 7.02
N LEU A 56 -9.53 5.74 6.43
CA LEU A 56 -9.63 7.13 6.01
C LEU A 56 -10.62 7.32 4.86
N GLY A 57 -10.66 6.37 3.92
CA GLY A 57 -11.63 6.35 2.83
C GLY A 57 -13.06 6.23 3.34
N PHE A 58 -13.32 5.32 4.27
CA PHE A 58 -14.65 5.08 4.82
C PHE A 58 -15.17 6.30 5.58
N ALA A 59 -14.31 6.92 6.41
CA ALA A 59 -14.66 8.13 7.11
C ALA A 59 -15.01 9.30 6.18
N LYS A 60 -14.29 9.44 5.05
CA LYS A 60 -14.51 10.54 4.10
C LYS A 60 -15.70 10.29 3.17
N THR A 61 -15.89 9.06 2.72
CA THR A 61 -16.88 8.71 1.69
C THR A 61 -18.23 8.32 2.29
N CYS A 62 -18.23 7.61 3.42
CA CYS A 62 -19.44 6.96 3.95
C CYS A 62 -20.00 7.63 5.21
N LEU A 63 -19.21 8.41 5.95
CA LEU A 63 -19.65 9.04 7.22
C LEU A 63 -19.85 10.56 7.12
N TYR A 64 -19.29 11.21 6.09
CA TYR A 64 -19.25 12.67 6.03
C TYR A 64 -20.58 13.31 5.62
N ASP A 65 -21.46 12.57 4.91
CA ASP A 65 -22.83 13.03 4.60
C ASP A 65 -23.80 12.89 5.79
N ASP A 66 -23.42 12.15 6.85
CA ASP A 66 -24.23 11.97 8.07
C ASP A 66 -23.96 13.03 9.17
N ALA A 67 -23.04 13.97 8.94
CA ALA A 67 -22.52 14.87 9.97
C ALA A 67 -23.11 16.31 9.98
N GLU A 68 -24.07 16.62 9.11
CA GLU A 68 -24.78 17.92 9.09
C GLU A 68 -26.28 17.80 9.40
N GLU A 69 -26.63 17.32 10.60
CA GLU A 69 -27.95 17.56 11.22
C GLU A 69 -27.83 18.20 12.63
#